data_AF-A0A099NR99-F1
#
_entry.id   AF-A0A099NR99-F1
#
_cell.length_a   1.000
_cell.length_b   1.000
_cell.length_c   1.000
_cell.angle_alpha   90.00
_cell.angle_beta   90.00
_cell.angle_gamma   90.00
#
_symmetry.space_group_name_H-M   'P 1'
#
loop_
_entity.id
_entity.type
_entity.pdbx_description
1 polymer ?
#
loop_
_entity_poly.entity_id
_entity_poly.type
_entity_poly.pdbx_seq_one_letter_code
_entity_poly.pdbx_strand_id
1 'polypeptide(L)'
;MSLNIKKPKSIKFRYFTISAILTIILALNSLAVWCLKSSKPSKAINSVPKCPKSKKRPIKEHEKIQWILHDDAYRNHSVEVFSKSIQVDTTVYDDVEDYSKFANFHKYLEENFPLVYEKAIVHTINEWGLVFEFKGSNSSLKPIMLNAHQDTVPI
;
A
#
# COMPACT_ATOMS: atom_id res chain seq x y z
N MET A 1 72.50 -51.04 17.99
CA MET A 1 72.33 -49.84 17.15
C MET A 1 72.26 -50.27 15.68
N SER A 2 71.06 -50.33 15.11
CA SER A 2 70.83 -50.16 13.66
C SER A 2 69.35 -49.94 13.43
N LEU A 3 69.08 -48.88 12.68
CA LEU A 3 67.81 -48.19 12.51
C LEU A 3 66.84 -49.06 11.70
N ASN A 4 65.62 -49.25 12.22
CA ASN A 4 64.54 -49.86 11.45
C ASN A 4 63.96 -48.81 10.49
N ILE A 5 64.64 -48.63 9.35
CA ILE A 5 64.21 -47.78 8.25
C ILE A 5 62.92 -48.39 7.68
N LYS A 6 61.77 -47.79 7.97
CA LYS A 6 60.47 -48.18 7.41
C LYS A 6 60.58 -48.16 5.88
N LYS A 7 60.48 -49.35 5.27
CA LYS A 7 60.45 -49.51 3.81
C LYS A 7 59.37 -48.59 3.22
N PRO A 8 59.65 -47.87 2.12
CA PRO A 8 58.68 -46.97 1.50
C PRO A 8 57.45 -47.76 1.05
N LYS A 9 56.26 -47.29 1.40
CA LYS A 9 54.98 -47.91 0.99
C LYS A 9 54.93 -48.00 -0.54
N SER A 10 54.52 -49.15 -1.06
CA SER A 10 54.61 -49.48 -2.49
C SER A 10 53.90 -48.45 -3.37
N ILE A 11 54.46 -48.16 -4.56
CA ILE A 11 53.89 -47.22 -5.53
C ILE A 11 52.44 -47.58 -5.90
N LYS A 12 52.13 -48.88 -5.98
CA LYS A 12 50.77 -49.40 -6.20
C LYS A 12 49.78 -48.98 -5.10
N PHE A 13 50.24 -48.91 -3.85
CA PHE A 13 49.44 -48.41 -2.73
C PHE A 13 49.12 -46.92 -2.88
N ARG A 14 50.06 -46.11 -3.38
CA ARG A 14 49.83 -44.67 -3.66
C ARG A 14 48.79 -44.47 -4.76
N TYR A 15 48.88 -45.22 -5.86
CA TYR A 15 47.87 -45.16 -6.93
C TYR A 15 46.49 -45.60 -6.47
N PHE A 16 46.41 -46.65 -5.64
CA PHE A 16 45.14 -47.09 -5.05
C PHE A 16 44.54 -46.02 -4.13
N THR A 17 45.35 -45.35 -3.29
CA THR A 17 44.87 -44.26 -2.45
C THR A 17 44.42 -43.03 -3.24
N ILE A 18 45.12 -42.68 -4.32
CA ILE A 18 44.74 -41.54 -5.18
C ILE A 18 43.43 -41.86 -5.92
N SER A 19 43.30 -43.07 -6.46
CA SER A 19 42.07 -43.53 -7.12
C SER A 19 40.88 -43.50 -6.16
N ALA A 20 41.04 -43.99 -4.93
CA ALA A 20 40.01 -43.96 -3.90
C ALA A 20 39.62 -42.52 -3.49
N ILE A 21 40.58 -41.60 -3.41
CA ILE A 21 40.29 -40.18 -3.14
C ILE A 21 39.51 -39.55 -4.31
N LEU A 22 39.91 -39.84 -5.56
CA LEU A 22 39.24 -39.31 -6.74
C LEU A 22 37.79 -39.79 -6.85
N THR A 23 37.52 -41.06 -6.55
CA THR A 23 36.14 -41.60 -6.57
C THR A 23 35.28 -41.00 -5.47
N ILE A 24 35.84 -40.78 -4.27
CA ILE A 24 35.13 -40.09 -3.18
C ILE A 24 34.80 -38.65 -3.58
N ILE A 25 35.76 -37.91 -4.16
CA ILE A 25 35.52 -36.54 -4.64
C ILE A 25 34.42 -36.53 -5.71
N LEU A 26 34.46 -37.46 -6.66
CA LEU A 26 33.44 -37.55 -7.71
C LEU A 26 32.05 -37.86 -7.13
N ALA A 27 31.97 -38.77 -6.15
CA ALA A 27 30.73 -39.11 -5.46
C ALA A 27 30.17 -37.93 -4.65
N LEU A 28 31.03 -37.19 -3.93
CA LEU A 28 30.64 -36.00 -3.16
C LEU A 28 30.13 -34.88 -4.07
N ASN A 29 30.78 -34.63 -5.20
CA ASN A 29 30.31 -33.65 -6.18
C ASN A 29 28.97 -34.07 -6.81
N SER A 30 28.81 -35.35 -7.13
CA SER A 30 27.55 -35.87 -7.69
C SER A 30 26.39 -35.73 -6.70
N LEU A 31 26.65 -36.00 -5.42
CA LEU A 31 25.67 -35.84 -4.34
C LEU A 31 25.32 -34.37 -4.09
N ALA A 32 26.30 -33.47 -4.13
CA ALA A 32 26.07 -32.03 -4.00
C ALA A 32 25.21 -31.47 -5.14
N VAL A 33 25.48 -31.88 -6.39
CA VAL A 33 24.66 -31.51 -7.56
C VAL A 33 23.23 -32.05 -7.43
N TRP A 34 23.06 -33.25 -6.89
CA TRP A 34 21.72 -33.82 -6.65
C TRP A 34 20.96 -33.04 -5.56
N CYS A 35 21.61 -32.65 -4.46
CA CYS A 35 21.01 -31.79 -3.43
C CYS A 35 20.63 -30.41 -3.96
N LEU A 36 21.47 -29.80 -4.81
CA LEU A 36 21.16 -28.50 -5.43
C LEU A 36 19.99 -28.58 -6.43
N LYS A 37 19.74 -29.75 -7.04
CA LYS A 37 18.58 -29.97 -7.91
C LYS A 37 17.33 -30.38 -7.14
N SER A 38 17.47 -30.95 -5.94
CA SER A 38 16.34 -31.39 -5.11
C SER A 38 15.70 -30.26 -4.30
N SER A 39 16.36 -29.11 -4.18
CA SER A 39 15.72 -27.87 -3.74
C SER A 39 14.66 -27.45 -4.74
N LYS A 40 13.44 -27.95 -4.52
CA LYS A 40 12.24 -27.42 -5.17
C LYS A 40 12.18 -25.92 -4.90
N PRO A 41 11.90 -25.07 -5.91
CA PRO A 41 11.61 -23.67 -5.64
C PRO A 41 10.47 -23.62 -4.62
N SER A 42 10.63 -22.81 -3.57
CA SER A 42 9.54 -22.58 -2.62
C SER A 42 8.30 -22.25 -3.44
N LYS A 43 7.20 -22.99 -3.25
CA LYS A 43 5.90 -22.64 -3.85
C LYS A 43 5.73 -21.15 -3.64
N ALA A 44 5.57 -20.40 -4.74
CA ALA A 44 5.28 -18.98 -4.68
C ALA A 44 4.17 -18.79 -3.66
N ILE A 45 4.46 -18.04 -2.60
CA ILE A 45 3.47 -17.67 -1.60
C ILE A 45 2.31 -17.09 -2.40
N ASN A 46 1.11 -17.64 -2.24
CA ASN A 46 -0.12 -17.07 -2.76
C ASN A 46 -0.25 -15.68 -2.11
N SER A 47 0.42 -14.69 -2.70
CA SER A 47 0.50 -13.35 -2.16
C SER A 47 -0.86 -12.73 -2.39
N VAL A 48 -1.61 -12.58 -1.31
CA VAL A 48 -2.83 -11.78 -1.32
C VAL A 48 -2.45 -10.42 -1.93
N PRO A 49 -3.14 -9.96 -2.99
CA PRO A 49 -2.82 -8.69 -3.61
C PRO A 49 -2.81 -7.59 -2.55
N LYS A 50 -1.77 -6.75 -2.52
CA LYS A 50 -1.69 -5.62 -1.58
C LYS A 50 -2.94 -4.72 -1.65
N CYS A 51 -3.56 -4.63 -2.83
CA CYS A 51 -4.81 -3.92 -3.08
C CYS A 51 -5.84 -4.89 -3.69
N PRO A 52 -6.54 -5.70 -2.89
CA PRO A 52 -7.56 -6.58 -3.42
C PRO A 52 -8.74 -5.73 -3.91
N LYS A 53 -9.23 -6.02 -5.13
CA LYS A 53 -10.41 -5.33 -5.66
C LYS A 53 -11.60 -5.56 -4.74
N SER A 54 -12.32 -4.49 -4.39
CA SER A 54 -13.55 -4.59 -3.62
C SER A 54 -14.60 -5.36 -4.42
N LYS A 55 -15.47 -6.10 -3.71
CA LYS A 55 -16.64 -6.72 -4.35
C LYS A 55 -17.56 -5.61 -4.85
N LYS A 56 -18.04 -5.73 -6.09
CA LYS A 56 -19.07 -4.83 -6.63
C LYS A 56 -20.29 -4.88 -5.70
N ARG A 57 -20.76 -3.71 -5.28
CA ARG A 57 -22.03 -3.58 -4.57
C ARG A 57 -23.12 -3.26 -5.60
N PRO A 58 -24.28 -3.91 -5.55
CA PRO A 58 -25.39 -3.55 -6.43
C PRO A 58 -25.82 -2.12 -6.10
N ILE A 59 -26.10 -1.32 -7.13
CA ILE A 59 -26.77 -0.04 -6.96
C ILE A 59 -28.19 -0.35 -6.54
N LYS A 60 -28.55 0.09 -5.33
CA LYS A 60 -29.95 0.06 -4.88
C LYS A 60 -30.56 1.39 -5.29
N GLU A 61 -31.56 1.30 -6.17
CA GLU A 61 -32.37 2.46 -6.50
C GLU A 61 -33.02 3.01 -5.23
N HIS A 62 -32.93 4.32 -5.03
CA HIS A 62 -33.43 4.98 -3.83
C HIS A 62 -33.98 6.34 -4.21
N GLU A 63 -35.15 6.70 -3.70
CA GLU A 63 -35.86 7.96 -4.02
C GLU A 63 -34.95 9.20 -3.90
N LYS A 64 -34.12 9.26 -2.85
CA LYS A 64 -33.10 10.30 -2.64
C LYS A 64 -32.08 10.41 -3.76
N ILE A 65 -31.66 9.29 -4.36
CA ILE A 65 -30.73 9.30 -5.50
C ILE A 65 -31.43 9.95 -6.70
N GLN A 66 -32.68 9.58 -6.97
CA GLN A 66 -33.47 10.20 -8.04
C GLN A 66 -33.66 11.70 -7.81
N TRP A 67 -33.95 12.12 -6.57
CA TRP A 67 -34.01 13.53 -6.21
C TRP A 67 -32.67 14.25 -6.45
N ILE A 68 -31.55 13.72 -5.94
CA ILE A 68 -30.20 14.30 -6.14
C ILE A 68 -29.86 14.48 -7.63
N LEU A 69 -30.26 13.52 -8.48
CA LEU A 69 -29.89 13.52 -9.89
C LEU A 69 -30.82 14.37 -10.77
N HIS A 70 -32.08 14.56 -10.38
CA HIS A 70 -33.11 15.12 -11.26
C HIS A 70 -33.81 16.38 -10.73
N ASP A 71 -33.63 16.73 -9.46
CA ASP A 71 -34.25 17.93 -8.89
C ASP A 71 -33.50 19.22 -9.26
N ASP A 72 -34.24 20.17 -9.85
CA ASP A 72 -33.67 21.43 -10.32
C ASP A 72 -33.20 22.31 -9.16
N ALA A 73 -33.92 22.32 -8.03
CA ALA A 73 -33.55 23.12 -6.88
C ALA A 73 -32.24 22.62 -6.25
N TYR A 74 -32.10 21.30 -6.07
CA TYR A 74 -30.87 20.68 -5.62
C TYR A 74 -29.70 20.96 -6.57
N ARG A 75 -29.92 20.82 -7.90
CA ARG A 75 -28.90 21.12 -8.90
C ARG A 75 -28.44 22.58 -8.83
N ASN A 76 -29.37 23.53 -8.80
CA ASN A 76 -29.05 24.95 -8.77
C ASN A 76 -28.31 25.33 -7.48
N HIS A 77 -28.74 24.79 -6.33
CA HIS A 77 -28.04 24.99 -5.06
C HIS A 77 -26.62 24.42 -5.10
N SER A 78 -26.44 23.21 -5.64
CA SER A 78 -25.11 22.58 -5.77
C SER A 78 -24.18 23.40 -6.66
N VAL A 79 -24.70 23.95 -7.77
CA VAL A 79 -23.95 24.85 -8.66
C VAL A 79 -23.56 26.14 -7.93
N GLU A 80 -24.45 26.72 -7.13
CA GLU A 80 -24.15 27.92 -6.35
C GLU A 80 -23.04 27.66 -5.32
N VAL A 81 -23.16 26.58 -4.55
CA VAL A 81 -22.17 26.20 -3.53
C VAL A 81 -20.81 25.91 -4.19
N PHE A 82 -20.78 25.22 -5.32
CA PHE A 82 -19.53 24.97 -6.05
C PHE A 82 -18.94 26.24 -6.68
N SER A 83 -19.78 27.10 -7.27
CA SER A 83 -19.34 28.36 -7.87
C SER A 83 -18.77 29.33 -6.84
N LYS A 84 -19.28 29.34 -5.61
CA LYS A 84 -18.71 30.15 -4.52
C LYS A 84 -17.46 29.50 -3.92
N SER A 85 -17.36 28.16 -3.88
CA SER A 85 -16.17 27.48 -3.35
C SER A 85 -14.91 27.80 -4.15
N ILE A 86 -15.02 27.91 -5.48
CA ILE A 86 -13.89 28.29 -6.35
C ILE A 86 -13.45 29.75 -6.21
N GLN A 87 -14.28 30.61 -5.60
CA GLN A 87 -13.95 32.03 -5.37
C GLN A 87 -13.22 32.23 -4.04
N VAL A 88 -13.15 31.21 -3.19
CA VAL A 88 -12.35 31.25 -1.97
C VAL A 88 -10.90 31.01 -2.36
N ASP A 89 -10.02 31.98 -2.08
CA ASP A 89 -8.59 31.82 -2.34
C ASP A 89 -8.02 30.72 -1.45
N THR A 90 -7.58 29.63 -2.06
CA THR A 90 -6.84 28.53 -1.43
C THR A 90 -5.50 28.30 -2.14
N THR A 91 -4.96 29.35 -2.76
CA THR A 91 -3.73 29.28 -3.55
C THR A 91 -2.53 29.05 -2.66
N VAL A 92 -1.74 28.01 -2.95
CA VAL A 92 -0.47 27.70 -2.30
C VAL A 92 0.66 27.88 -3.31
N TYR A 93 1.79 28.46 -2.87
CA TYR A 93 2.98 28.68 -3.69
C TYR A 93 4.07 27.67 -3.32
N ASP A 94 4.87 27.23 -4.30
CA ASP A 94 5.93 26.24 -4.08
C ASP A 94 6.97 26.68 -3.03
N ASP A 95 7.24 27.99 -2.93
CA ASP A 95 8.28 28.56 -2.07
C ASP A 95 7.76 29.10 -0.72
N VAL A 96 6.46 29.03 -0.46
CA VAL A 96 5.83 29.62 0.74
C VAL A 96 4.86 28.64 1.39
N GLU A 97 5.17 28.22 2.61
CA GLU A 97 4.29 27.42 3.46
C GLU A 97 3.26 28.29 4.19
N ASP A 98 2.43 29.03 3.43
CA ASP A 98 1.29 29.77 3.98
C ASP A 98 -0.03 29.09 3.62
N TYR A 99 -0.60 28.41 4.60
CA TYR A 99 -1.89 27.72 4.50
C TYR A 99 -3.02 28.48 5.22
N SER A 100 -2.76 29.69 5.72
CA SER A 100 -3.73 30.48 6.49
C SER A 100 -5.01 30.78 5.71
N LYS A 101 -4.90 30.83 4.38
CA LYS A 101 -6.00 30.97 3.43
C LYS A 101 -7.08 29.90 3.57
N PHE A 102 -6.70 28.69 4.01
CA PHE A 102 -7.66 27.61 4.22
C PHE A 102 -8.64 27.89 5.37
N ALA A 103 -8.34 28.81 6.29
CA ALA A 103 -9.28 29.18 7.36
C ALA A 103 -10.63 29.67 6.79
N ASN A 104 -10.57 30.50 5.73
CA ASN A 104 -11.79 30.99 5.06
C ASN A 104 -12.53 29.85 4.36
N PHE A 105 -11.79 28.90 3.79
CA PHE A 105 -12.37 27.73 3.14
C PHE A 105 -13.03 26.77 4.13
N HIS A 106 -12.40 26.53 5.29
CA HIS A 106 -12.96 25.71 6.36
C HIS A 106 -14.28 26.30 6.88
N LYS A 107 -14.30 27.62 7.12
CA LYS A 107 -15.53 28.33 7.48
C LYS A 107 -16.61 28.19 6.41
N TYR A 108 -16.24 28.36 5.15
CA TYR A 108 -17.15 28.19 4.03
C TYR A 108 -17.76 26.77 3.98
N LEU A 109 -16.96 25.73 4.22
CA LEU A 109 -17.43 24.34 4.27
C LEU A 109 -18.40 24.11 5.45
N GLU A 110 -18.09 24.65 6.64
CA GLU A 110 -18.95 24.51 7.82
C GLU A 110 -20.32 25.18 7.62
N GLU A 111 -20.33 26.38 7.02
CA GLU A 111 -21.56 27.13 6.75
C GLU A 111 -22.45 26.46 5.69
N ASN A 112 -21.86 25.85 4.66
CA ASN A 112 -22.61 25.26 3.53
C ASN A 112 -22.91 23.78 3.69
N PHE A 113 -22.24 23.07 4.60
CA PHE A 113 -22.49 21.66 4.88
C PHE A 113 -22.77 21.39 6.37
N PRO A 114 -23.72 22.11 7.01
CA PRO A 114 -23.95 22.01 8.45
C PRO A 114 -24.31 20.59 8.89
N LEU A 115 -25.07 19.85 8.06
CA LEU A 115 -25.42 18.46 8.36
C LEU A 115 -24.20 17.52 8.33
N VAL A 116 -23.19 17.79 7.50
CA VAL A 116 -21.94 17.01 7.48
C VAL A 116 -21.20 17.23 8.79
N TYR A 117 -21.03 18.49 9.20
CA TYR A 117 -20.34 18.85 10.44
C TYR A 117 -21.10 18.40 11.69
N GLU A 118 -22.44 18.32 11.63
CA GLU A 118 -23.26 17.77 12.72
C GLU A 118 -23.09 16.24 12.86
N LYS A 119 -22.97 15.51 11.75
CA LYS A 119 -22.97 14.04 11.75
C LYS A 119 -21.57 13.42 11.79
N ALA A 120 -20.56 14.11 11.29
CA ALA A 120 -19.18 13.64 11.30
C ALA A 120 -18.48 14.01 12.62
N ILE A 121 -17.53 13.19 13.03
CA ILE A 121 -16.48 13.63 13.95
C ILE A 121 -15.43 14.32 13.07
N VAL A 122 -15.26 15.63 13.26
CA VAL A 122 -14.34 16.45 12.46
C VAL A 122 -13.00 16.55 13.17
N HIS A 123 -11.94 16.06 12.53
CA HIS A 123 -10.57 16.19 13.01
C HIS A 123 -9.82 17.21 12.16
N THR A 124 -9.14 18.14 12.83
CA THR A 124 -8.22 19.07 12.19
C THR A 124 -6.79 18.59 12.43
N ILE A 125 -6.06 18.28 11.36
CA ILE A 125 -4.71 17.71 11.38
C ILE A 125 -3.72 18.77 10.91
N ASN A 126 -2.67 19.01 11.69
CA ASN A 126 -1.65 20.04 11.40
C ASN A 126 -2.29 21.39 11.04
N GLU A 127 -3.32 21.80 11.80
CA GLU A 127 -4.09 23.05 11.65
C GLU A 127 -5.00 23.13 10.41
N TRP A 128 -4.62 22.49 9.30
CA TRP A 128 -5.16 22.78 7.98
C TRP A 128 -5.80 21.58 7.27
N GLY A 129 -5.39 20.36 7.61
CA GLY A 129 -5.96 19.13 7.06
C GLY A 129 -7.30 18.81 7.72
N LEU A 130 -8.32 18.49 6.94
CA LEU A 130 -9.63 18.08 7.44
C LEU A 130 -9.87 16.59 7.25
N VAL A 131 -10.27 15.91 8.32
CA VAL A 131 -10.71 14.51 8.28
C VAL A 131 -12.12 14.43 8.87
N PHE A 132 -13.08 14.08 8.03
CA PHE A 132 -14.47 13.86 8.43
C PHE A 132 -14.71 12.36 8.66
N GLU A 133 -14.85 11.97 9.92
CA GLU A 133 -15.11 10.58 10.29
C GLU A 133 -16.60 10.33 10.49
N PHE A 134 -17.19 9.50 9.62
CA PHE A 134 -18.55 8.99 9.78
C PHE A 134 -18.52 7.58 10.35
N LYS A 135 -18.92 7.42 11.62
CA LYS A 135 -18.89 6.12 12.28
C LYS A 135 -19.93 5.18 11.66
N GLY A 136 -19.45 4.12 11.02
CA GLY A 136 -20.30 3.06 10.48
C GLY A 136 -21.01 2.29 11.59
N SER A 137 -22.23 1.80 11.31
CA SER A 137 -23.01 0.99 12.26
C SER A 137 -22.44 -0.41 12.49
N ASN A 138 -21.59 -0.92 11.58
CA ASN A 138 -20.94 -2.22 11.69
C ASN A 138 -19.42 -2.07 11.73
N SER A 139 -18.83 -2.20 12.92
CA SER A 139 -17.39 -2.06 13.17
C SER A 139 -16.54 -3.22 12.63
N SER A 140 -17.14 -4.32 12.18
CA SER A 140 -16.41 -5.44 11.57
C SER A 140 -16.09 -5.22 10.08
N LEU A 141 -16.68 -4.19 9.46
CA LEU A 141 -16.38 -3.82 8.08
C LEU A 141 -15.15 -2.91 8.03
N LYS A 142 -14.37 -3.03 6.95
CA LYS A 142 -13.28 -2.09 6.66
C LYS A 142 -13.87 -0.72 6.31
N PRO A 143 -13.23 0.39 6.72
CA PRO A 143 -13.67 1.73 6.35
C PRO A 143 -13.48 2.00 4.85
N ILE A 144 -14.21 3.00 4.35
CA ILE A 144 -13.98 3.61 3.05
C ILE A 144 -13.27 4.94 3.30
N MET A 145 -12.17 5.18 2.60
CA MET A 145 -11.45 6.45 2.63
C MET A 145 -11.67 7.16 1.30
N LEU A 146 -12.21 8.37 1.36
CA LEU A 146 -12.33 9.29 0.24
C LEU A 146 -11.37 10.44 0.51
N ASN A 147 -10.59 10.81 -0.49
CA ASN A 147 -9.58 11.86 -0.36
C ASN A 147 -9.82 12.91 -1.44
N ALA A 148 -9.62 14.16 -1.04
CA ALA A 148 -9.58 15.33 -1.90
C ALA A 148 -8.50 16.27 -1.37
N HIS A 149 -8.11 17.25 -2.17
CA HIS A 149 -7.22 18.32 -1.76
C HIS A 149 -7.96 19.66 -1.90
N GLN A 150 -7.55 20.67 -1.13
CA GLN A 150 -8.23 21.98 -1.07
C GLN A 150 -7.38 23.11 -1.64
N ASP A 151 -6.10 22.86 -1.89
CA ASP A 151 -5.14 23.80 -2.48
C ASP A 151 -5.35 23.95 -3.99
N THR A 152 -5.08 25.16 -4.47
CA THR A 152 -4.97 25.47 -5.90
C THR A 152 -3.59 26.04 -6.22
N VAL A 153 -3.21 25.96 -7.49
CA VAL A 153 -2.01 26.63 -8.00
C VAL A 153 -2.30 28.09 -8.36
N PRO A 154 -1.29 28.98 -8.34
CA PRO A 154 -1.45 30.36 -8.81
C PRO A 154 -1.87 30.43 -10.29
N ILE A 155 -2.75 31.36 -10.63
CA ILE A 155 -3.21 31.63 -12.02
C ILE A 155 -2.67 32.96 -12.57
#